data_AF-Q7US92-F1
#
_entry.id   AF-Q7US92-F1
#
_cell.length_a   1.000
_cell.length_b   1.000
_cell.length_c   1.000
_cell.angle_alpha   90.00
_cell.angle_beta   90.00
_cell.angle_gamma   90.00
#
_symmetry.space_group_name_H-M   'P 1'
#
loop_
_entity.id
_entity.type
_entity.pdbx_description
1 polymer ?
#
loop_
_entity_poly.entity_id
_entity_poly.type
_entity_poly.pdbx_seq_one_letter_code
_entity_poly.pdbx_strand_id
1 'polypeptide(L)'
;MVEYEHGEPNMTVEQAISEISALPPNDQLRIVQAIWDRLPDGVGTDLTESQRAELDRRWAEYKADPTTALSEEEFRERIRIARSR
;
A
#
# COMPACT_ATOMS: atom_id res chain seq x y z
N MET A 1 31.18 -26.97 31.73
CA MET A 1 30.26 -27.10 30.57
C MET A 1 29.74 -25.71 30.31
N VAL A 2 30.13 -25.09 29.19
CA VAL A 2 29.61 -23.78 28.78
C VAL A 2 28.49 -24.09 27.80
N GLU A 3 27.26 -23.78 28.18
CA GLU A 3 26.11 -23.85 27.29
C GLU A 3 26.20 -22.65 26.35
N TYR A 4 26.56 -22.91 25.10
CA TYR A 4 26.48 -21.93 24.02
C TYR A 4 25.04 -21.92 23.50
N GLU A 5 24.20 -21.05 24.05
CA GLU A 5 22.97 -20.63 23.37
C GLU A 5 23.36 -19.75 22.17
N HIS A 6 23.78 -20.38 21.07
CA HIS A 6 23.80 -19.71 19.76
C HIS A 6 22.37 -19.66 19.22
N GLY A 7 21.54 -18.80 19.81
CA GLY A 7 20.35 -18.30 19.13
C GLY A 7 20.81 -17.26 18.11
N GLU A 8 20.66 -17.53 16.82
CA GLU A 8 20.85 -16.52 15.77
C GLU A 8 20.07 -15.25 16.15
N PRO A 9 20.67 -14.05 16.08
CA PRO A 9 19.98 -12.83 16.42
C PRO A 9 18.77 -12.68 15.48
N ASN A 10 17.56 -12.69 16.07
CA ASN A 10 16.35 -12.51 15.30
C ASN A 10 16.37 -11.13 14.65
N MET A 11 16.23 -11.07 13.33
CA MET A 11 16.25 -9.83 12.56
C MET A 11 15.12 -8.89 13.03
N THR A 12 15.43 -7.63 13.29
CA THR A 12 14.40 -6.62 13.61
C THR A 12 13.67 -6.17 12.35
N VAL A 13 12.47 -5.60 12.51
CA VAL A 13 11.69 -5.07 11.39
C VAL A 13 12.46 -3.94 10.69
N GLU A 14 13.15 -3.09 11.44
CA GLU A 14 13.96 -2.00 10.90
C GLU A 14 15.14 -2.51 10.06
N GLN A 15 15.78 -3.60 10.50
CA GLN A 15 16.84 -4.26 9.73
C GLN A 15 16.30 -4.85 8.44
N ALA A 16 15.16 -5.55 8.49
CA ALA A 16 14.50 -6.08 7.30
C ALA A 16 14.14 -4.96 6.30
N ILE A 17 13.57 -3.85 6.77
CA ILE A 17 13.23 -2.70 5.93
C ILE A 17 14.49 -2.11 5.29
N SER A 18 15.58 -1.98 6.05
CA SER A 18 16.85 -1.45 5.54
C SER A 18 17.44 -2.33 4.44
N GLU A 19 17.44 -3.65 4.64
CA GLU A 19 17.93 -4.62 3.65
C GLU A 19 17.07 -4.64 2.39
N ILE A 20 15.74 -4.67 2.53
CA ILE A 20 14.80 -4.62 1.40
C ILE A 20 14.99 -3.33 0.61
N SER A 21 15.17 -2.19 1.29
CA SER A 21 15.35 -0.88 0.63
C SER A 21 16.64 -0.78 -0.20
N ALA A 22 17.63 -1.65 0.06
CA ALA A 22 18.87 -1.71 -0.71
C ALA A 22 18.74 -2.51 -2.02
N LEU A 23 17.65 -3.26 -2.22
CA LEU A 23 17.41 -4.05 -3.42
C LEU A 23 17.04 -3.19 -4.63
N PRO A 24 17.17 -3.70 -5.87
CA PRO A 24 16.60 -3.04 -7.04
C PRO A 24 15.08 -2.83 -6.90
N PRO A 25 14.50 -1.74 -7.45
CA PRO A 25 13.09 -1.41 -7.26
C PRO A 25 12.11 -2.54 -7.64
N ASN A 26 12.42 -3.33 -8.67
CA ASN A 26 11.58 -4.48 -9.05
C ASN A 26 11.55 -5.58 -7.97
N ASP A 27 12.67 -5.81 -7.29
CA ASP A 27 12.74 -6.81 -6.22
C ASP A 27 12.06 -6.31 -4.95
N GLN A 28 12.18 -5.01 -4.66
CA GLN A 28 11.39 -4.37 -3.60
C GLN A 28 9.89 -4.57 -3.83
N LEU A 29 9.40 -4.27 -5.04
CA LEU A 29 7.99 -4.45 -5.39
C LEU A 29 7.52 -5.90 -5.28
N ARG A 30 8.35 -6.87 -5.70
CA ARG A 30 8.04 -8.30 -5.54
C ARG A 30 7.86 -8.69 -4.08
N ILE A 31 8.73 -8.20 -3.20
CA ILE A 31 8.67 -8.49 -1.76
C ILE A 31 7.44 -7.82 -1.13
N VAL A 32 7.19 -6.54 -1.43
CA VAL A 32 6.01 -5.82 -0.95
C VAL A 32 4.73 -6.56 -1.35
N GLN A 33 4.62 -6.99 -2.61
CA GLN A 33 3.45 -7.75 -3.08
C GLN A 33 3.32 -9.09 -2.34
N ALA A 34 4.41 -9.85 -2.19
CA ALA A 34 4.38 -11.14 -1.52
C ALA A 34 4.00 -11.05 -0.03
N ILE A 35 4.35 -9.94 0.63
CA ILE A 35 3.91 -9.65 2.01
C ILE A 35 2.42 -9.29 2.00
N TRP A 36 2.01 -8.40 1.09
CA TRP A 36 0.62 -7.95 0.96
C TRP A 36 -0.34 -9.11 0.70
N ASP A 37 0.00 -10.04 -0.19
CA ASP A 37 -0.80 -11.22 -0.54
C ASP A 37 -1.04 -12.19 0.63
N ARG A 38 -0.26 -12.07 1.70
CA ARG A 38 -0.38 -12.91 2.90
C ARG A 38 -1.16 -12.25 4.03
N LEU A 39 -1.43 -10.95 3.93
CA LEU A 39 -2.23 -10.26 4.93
C LEU A 39 -3.68 -10.78 4.86
N PRO A 40 -4.34 -11.01 6.00
CA PRO A 40 -5.75 -11.32 5.99
C PRO A 40 -6.56 -10.14 5.42
N ASP A 41 -7.73 -10.45 4.88
CA ASP A 41 -8.67 -9.43 4.42
C ASP A 41 -9.01 -8.46 5.55
N GLY A 42 -9.14 -7.18 5.21
CA GLY A 42 -9.57 -6.15 6.15
C GLY A 42 -8.45 -5.49 6.97
N VAL A 43 -7.19 -5.96 6.87
CA VAL A 43 -6.07 -5.39 7.64
C VAL A 43 -5.81 -3.94 7.22
N GLY A 44 -5.98 -3.02 8.17
CA GLY A 44 -5.72 -1.60 7.96
C GLY A 44 -6.72 -0.89 7.05
N THR A 45 -7.83 -1.55 6.67
CA THR A 45 -8.86 -0.97 5.81
C THR A 45 -10.11 -0.50 6.58
N ASP A 46 -10.03 -0.44 7.90
CA ASP A 46 -11.11 0.10 8.72
C ASP A 46 -11.30 1.58 8.42
N LEU A 47 -12.46 1.90 7.83
CA LEU A 47 -12.84 3.26 7.53
C LEU A 47 -13.51 3.89 8.74
N THR A 48 -13.16 5.15 9.02
CA THR A 48 -14.00 5.98 9.87
C THR A 48 -15.38 6.14 9.24
N GLU A 49 -16.39 6.48 10.04
CA GLU A 49 -17.74 6.73 9.53
C GLU A 49 -17.75 7.83 8.45
N SER A 50 -16.95 8.88 8.65
CA SER A 50 -16.81 9.96 7.67
C SER A 50 -16.17 9.52 6.36
N GLN A 51 -15.16 8.63 6.40
CA GLN A 51 -14.54 8.08 5.21
C GLN A 51 -15.51 7.17 4.46
N ARG A 52 -16.25 6.32 5.18
CA ARG A 52 -17.27 5.44 4.61
C ARG A 52 -18.36 6.23 3.90
N ALA A 53 -18.91 7.24 4.58
CA ALA A 53 -19.96 8.10 4.03
C ALA A 53 -19.50 8.84 2.75
N GLU A 54 -18.25 9.29 2.69
CA GLU A 54 -17.71 9.94 1.49
C GLU A 54 -17.54 8.97 0.33
N LEU A 55 -17.08 7.74 0.59
CA LEU A 55 -16.97 6.72 -0.45
C LEU A 55 -18.36 6.31 -0.97
N ASP A 56 -19.33 6.12 -0.08
CA ASP A 56 -20.71 5.80 -0.45
C ASP A 56 -21.35 6.92 -1.29
N ARG A 57 -21.12 8.19 -0.92
CA ARG A 57 -21.56 9.36 -1.70
C ARG A 57 -20.98 9.35 -3.11
N ARG A 58 -19.65 9.21 -3.24
CA ARG A 58 -18.98 9.17 -4.56
C ARG A 58 -19.43 7.98 -5.40
N TRP A 59 -19.67 6.83 -4.76
CA TRP A 59 -20.17 5.66 -5.45
C TRP A 59 -21.60 5.84 -5.95
N ALA A 60 -22.46 6.50 -5.17
CA ALA A 60 -23.81 6.85 -5.61
C ALA A 60 -23.80 7.85 -6.79
N GLU A 61 -22.94 8.88 -6.72
CA GLU A 61 -22.75 9.84 -7.81
C GLU A 61 -22.29 9.16 -9.10
N TYR A 62 -21.28 8.28 -9.02
CA TYR A 62 -20.80 7.52 -10.17
C TYR A 62 -21.86 6.59 -10.76
N LYS A 63 -22.64 5.89 -9.92
CA LYS A 63 -23.73 5.03 -10.39
C LYS A 63 -24.85 5.81 -11.09
N ALA A 64 -25.11 7.05 -10.64
CA ALA A 64 -26.10 7.92 -11.27
C ALA A 64 -25.59 8.52 -12.57
N ASP A 65 -24.30 8.86 -12.63
CA ASP A 65 -23.63 9.43 -13.79
C ASP A 65 -22.17 8.95 -13.89
N PRO A 66 -21.89 7.97 -14.76
CA PRO A 66 -20.54 7.44 -14.94
C PRO A 66 -19.53 8.47 -15.47
N THR A 67 -19.98 9.58 -16.04
CA THR A 67 -19.10 10.65 -16.54
C THR A 67 -18.46 11.46 -15.41
N THR A 68 -18.91 11.26 -14.16
CA THR A 68 -18.28 11.84 -12.97
C THR A 68 -16.93 11.21 -12.63
N ALA A 69 -16.62 10.03 -13.18
CA ALA A 69 -15.30 9.43 -13.06
C ALA A 69 -14.35 9.95 -14.15
N LEU A 70 -13.06 9.99 -13.82
CA LEU A 70 -12.02 10.29 -14.79
C LEU A 70 -11.64 9.01 -15.55
N SER A 71 -11.39 9.15 -16.84
CA SER A 71 -10.59 8.17 -17.57
C SER A 71 -9.17 8.10 -16.99
N GLU A 72 -8.48 6.98 -17.24
CA GLU A 72 -7.09 6.81 -16.80
C GLU A 72 -6.18 7.92 -17.35
N GLU A 73 -6.38 8.32 -18.61
CA GLU A 73 -5.63 9.39 -19.26
C GLU A 73 -5.82 10.73 -18.53
N GLU A 74 -7.07 11.11 -18.27
CA GLU A 74 -7.39 12.35 -17.54
C GLU A 74 -6.83 12.34 -16.12
N PHE A 75 -6.89 11.19 -15.43
CA PHE A 75 -6.31 11.05 -14.11
C PHE A 75 -4.78 11.20 -14.14
N ARG A 76 -4.09 10.49 -15.03
CA ARG A 76 -2.63 10.57 -15.17
C ARG A 76 -2.18 11.99 -15.53
N GLU A 77 -2.90 12.67 -16.41
CA GLU A 77 -2.58 14.06 -16.79
C GLU A 77 -2.72 15.02 -15.60
N ARG A 78 -3.78 14.88 -14.80
CA ARG A 78 -3.95 15.69 -13.57
C ARG A 78 -2.82 15.45 -12.58
N ILE A 79 -2.41 14.20 -12.36
CA ILE A 79 -1.28 13.87 -11.48
C ILE A 79 0.03 14.45 -12.02
N ARG A 80 0.27 14.36 -13.33
CA ARG A 80 1.46 14.96 -13.98
C ARG A 80 1.52 16.47 -13.73
N ILE A 81 0.40 17.17 -13.94
CA ILE A 81 0.30 18.62 -13.68
C ILE A 81 0.56 18.93 -12.21
N ALA A 82 -0.07 18.19 -11.28
CA ALA A 82 0.08 18.42 -9.84
C ALA A 82 1.53 18.25 -9.35
N ARG A 83 2.29 17.30 -9.92
CA ARG A 83 3.70 17.05 -9.56
C ARG A 83 4.70 18.02 -10.21
N SER A 84 4.24 18.83 -11.17
CA SER A 84 5.05 19.85 -11.84
C SER A 84 4.94 21.25 -11.20
N ARG A 85 4.16 21.37 -10.12
CA ARG A 85 4.04 22.56 -9.27
C ARG A 85 4.81 22.35 -7.98
#